data_AF-A0A2G6QSR0-F1
#
_entry.id   AF-A0A2G6QSR0-F1
#
_cell.length_a   1.000
_cell.length_b   1.000
_cell.length_c   1.000
_cell.angle_alpha   90.00
_cell.angle_beta   90.00
_cell.angle_gamma   90.00
#
_symmetry.space_group_name_H-M   'P 1'
#
loop_
_entity.id
_entity.type
_entity.pdbx_description
1 polymer ?
#
loop_
_entity_poly.entity_id
_entity_poly.type
_entity_poly.pdbx_seq_one_letter_code
_entity_poly.pdbx_strand_id
1 'polypeptide(L)'
;MAQLSEILEAREHRTKLRLAFAERNLASISLSFNIPGPRKSDFIIKKAFDMTVEMLERFLLANRILINKKESRRLNDAAGDFYLVPIVETKHAISDNGADEKKANKTIKSICEYFEQSHELRRILDVDVVDENGNPISSGKAKYCYLCSQPAFICMREKKHSLSDLFNHIEKKLRKFITTNDLEFTKSELSTFATQALLYEISLSPKPGLVDRFGSGSHSDMDFFSFLNSTAALSPYWSKIVQLAFNHAQIDNDFYNHLIELREIGIEMEQVMRRFTGGVNTHKGAIFVVGMLVYVVAKLRC
;
A
#
# COMPACT_ATOMS: atom_id res chain seq x y z
N MET A 1 -0.50 -28.34 11.93
CA MET A 1 0.39 -27.57 12.83
C MET A 1 1.80 -27.87 12.39
N ALA A 2 2.63 -26.86 12.10
CA ALA A 2 3.96 -27.14 11.59
C ALA A 2 4.85 -27.75 12.67
N GLN A 3 5.48 -28.90 12.41
CA GLN A 3 6.45 -29.49 13.32
C GLN A 3 7.75 -28.66 13.29
N LEU A 4 8.55 -28.71 14.37
CA LEU A 4 9.82 -27.98 14.45
C LEU A 4 10.76 -28.34 13.29
N SER A 5 10.75 -29.61 12.87
CA SER A 5 11.48 -30.11 11.69
C SER A 5 11.11 -29.36 10.42
N GLU A 6 9.82 -29.20 10.13
CA GLU A 6 9.33 -28.51 8.93
C GLU A 6 9.77 -27.03 8.89
N ILE A 7 9.79 -26.36 10.04
CA ILE A 7 10.28 -24.97 10.14
C ILE A 7 11.79 -24.90 9.86
N LEU A 8 12.57 -25.87 10.33
CA LEU A 8 14.01 -25.92 10.10
C LEU A 8 14.31 -26.22 8.62
N GLU A 9 13.60 -27.18 8.02
CA GLU A 9 13.70 -27.51 6.59
C GLU A 9 13.34 -26.32 5.71
N ALA A 10 12.26 -25.59 6.04
CA ALA A 10 11.89 -24.36 5.34
C ALA A 10 12.99 -23.29 5.41
N ARG A 11 13.63 -23.11 6.57
CA ARG A 11 14.74 -22.17 6.73
C ARG A 11 15.97 -22.59 5.94
N GLU A 12 16.29 -23.88 5.92
CA GLU A 12 17.40 -24.42 5.13
C GLU A 12 17.15 -24.21 3.63
N HIS A 13 15.93 -24.48 3.16
CA HIS A 13 15.53 -24.22 1.77
C HIS A 13 15.67 -22.74 1.40
N ARG A 14 15.22 -21.81 2.27
CA ARG A 14 15.40 -20.37 2.05
C ARG A 14 16.88 -19.95 2.00
N THR A 15 17.74 -20.59 2.79
CA THR A 15 19.20 -20.38 2.71
C THR A 15 19.77 -20.85 1.38
N LYS A 16 19.37 -22.03 0.89
CA LYS A 16 19.77 -22.54 -0.44
C LYS A 16 19.37 -21.57 -1.56
N LEU A 17 18.17 -20.99 -1.50
CA LEU A 17 17.72 -20.01 -2.49
C LEU A 17 18.56 -18.72 -2.49
N ARG A 18 19.03 -18.27 -1.32
CA ARG A 18 19.95 -17.13 -1.22
C ARG A 18 21.31 -17.47 -1.82
N LEU A 19 21.83 -18.66 -1.51
CA LEU A 19 23.10 -19.15 -2.05
C LEU A 19 23.07 -19.27 -3.58
N ALA A 20 21.94 -19.67 -4.17
CA ALA A 20 21.79 -19.71 -5.63
C ALA A 20 21.95 -18.35 -6.32
N PHE A 21 21.68 -17.23 -5.63
CA PHE A 21 22.00 -15.89 -6.13
C PHE A 21 23.49 -15.54 -5.89
N ALA A 22 24.04 -15.91 -4.74
CA ALA A 22 25.45 -15.72 -4.44
C ALA A 22 26.38 -16.49 -5.39
N GLU A 23 26.01 -17.69 -5.82
CA GLU A 23 26.72 -18.47 -6.86
C GLU A 23 26.85 -17.72 -8.20
N ARG A 24 25.97 -16.73 -8.42
CA ARG A 24 25.98 -15.84 -9.58
C ARG A 24 26.56 -14.46 -9.27
N ASN A 25 27.22 -14.32 -8.12
CA ASN A 25 27.77 -13.07 -7.58
C ASN A 25 26.70 -11.96 -7.44
N LEU A 26 25.49 -12.33 -7.01
CA LEU A 26 24.39 -11.40 -6.80
C LEU A 26 24.03 -11.31 -5.31
N ALA A 27 24.16 -10.11 -4.75
CA ALA A 27 23.56 -9.79 -3.47
C ALA A 27 22.02 -9.91 -3.55
N SER A 28 21.37 -10.18 -2.42
CA SER A 28 19.92 -10.35 -2.38
C SER A 28 19.27 -9.72 -1.16
N ILE A 29 18.01 -9.34 -1.33
CA ILE A 29 17.15 -8.80 -0.28
C ILE A 29 16.03 -9.80 -0.04
N SER A 30 15.73 -10.07 1.22
CA SER A 30 14.55 -10.85 1.57
C SER A 30 13.66 -10.14 2.59
N LEU A 31 12.35 -10.27 2.43
CA LEU A 31 11.33 -9.82 3.36
C LEU A 31 10.63 -11.03 3.99
N SER A 32 10.45 -11.00 5.31
CA SER A 32 9.65 -11.97 6.06
C SER A 32 8.89 -11.28 7.20
N PHE A 33 7.83 -11.92 7.70
CA PHE A 33 7.16 -11.47 8.92
C PHE A 33 7.54 -12.34 10.12
N ASN A 34 7.92 -11.70 11.22
CA ASN A 34 8.29 -12.31 12.50
C ASN A 34 7.05 -12.67 13.34
N ILE A 35 6.16 -13.51 12.80
CA ILE A 35 4.92 -13.95 13.47
C ILE A 35 5.25 -14.99 14.57
N PRO A 36 4.82 -14.81 15.83
CA PRO A 36 5.03 -15.78 16.91
C PRO A 36 4.20 -17.06 16.66
N GLY A 37 4.38 -18.09 17.50
CA GLY A 37 3.54 -19.30 17.48
C GLY A 37 3.57 -20.17 16.20
N PRO A 38 2.68 -21.18 16.11
CA PRO A 38 2.73 -22.21 15.06
C PRO A 38 2.07 -21.81 13.73
N ARG A 39 1.16 -20.82 13.76
CA ARG A 39 0.49 -20.30 12.56
C ARG A 39 1.26 -19.07 12.06
N LYS A 40 2.12 -19.27 11.06
CA LYS A 40 2.98 -18.22 10.51
C LYS A 40 2.35 -17.40 9.39
N SER A 41 1.23 -17.87 8.85
CA SER A 41 0.51 -17.22 7.76
C SER A 41 -0.98 -17.55 7.81
N ASP A 42 -1.78 -16.62 7.31
CA ASP A 42 -3.21 -16.72 7.03
C ASP A 42 -3.58 -15.61 6.02
N PHE A 43 -4.87 -15.45 5.74
CA PHE A 43 -5.33 -14.45 4.78
C PHE A 43 -4.91 -13.01 5.14
N ILE A 44 -4.96 -12.63 6.42
CA ILE A 44 -4.64 -11.27 6.89
C ILE A 44 -3.13 -11.05 6.82
N ILE A 45 -2.37 -12.02 7.32
CA ILE A 45 -0.90 -11.98 7.27
C ILE A 45 -0.42 -11.91 5.82
N LYS A 46 -0.97 -12.76 4.95
CA LYS A 46 -0.62 -12.81 3.53
C LYS A 46 -0.94 -11.49 2.81
N LYS A 47 -2.16 -10.95 3.01
CA LYS A 47 -2.56 -9.69 2.38
C LYS A 47 -1.64 -8.54 2.81
N ALA A 48 -1.39 -8.40 4.11
CA ALA A 48 -0.46 -7.39 4.62
C ALA A 48 0.98 -7.61 4.11
N PHE A 49 1.42 -8.86 4.00
CA PHE A 49 2.73 -9.22 3.46
C PHE A 49 2.87 -8.78 2.00
N ASP A 50 1.91 -9.09 1.14
CA ASP A 50 1.94 -8.73 -0.28
C ASP A 50 1.96 -7.21 -0.48
N MET A 51 1.15 -6.46 0.28
CA MET A 51 1.19 -4.99 0.29
C MET A 51 2.57 -4.47 0.71
N THR A 52 3.17 -5.08 1.73
CA THR A 52 4.50 -4.70 2.22
C THR A 52 5.59 -4.99 1.19
N VAL A 53 5.49 -6.09 0.42
CA VAL A 53 6.41 -6.36 -0.69
C VAL A 53 6.36 -5.24 -1.73
N GLU A 54 5.17 -4.83 -2.17
CA GLU A 54 5.03 -3.74 -3.15
C GLU A 54 5.57 -2.40 -2.62
N MET A 55 5.37 -2.12 -1.33
CA MET A 55 5.95 -0.96 -0.67
C MET A 55 7.49 -1.05 -0.62
N LEU A 56 8.05 -2.21 -0.28
CA LEU A 56 9.49 -2.44 -0.26
C LEU A 56 10.10 -2.25 -1.65
N GLU A 57 9.50 -2.81 -2.69
CA GLU A 57 9.99 -2.68 -4.07
C GLU A 57 10.03 -1.21 -4.53
N ARG A 58 8.99 -0.43 -4.22
CA ARG A 58 8.96 1.03 -4.50
C ARG A 58 10.00 1.78 -3.67
N PHE A 59 10.16 1.40 -2.40
CA PHE A 59 11.12 2.02 -1.50
C PHE A 59 12.57 1.76 -1.95
N LEU A 60 12.90 0.54 -2.37
CA LEU A 60 14.21 0.20 -2.93
C LEU A 60 14.52 1.01 -4.19
N LEU A 61 13.55 1.10 -5.11
CA LEU A 61 13.68 1.91 -6.32
C LEU A 61 13.90 3.40 -6.00
N ALA A 62 13.14 3.97 -5.06
CA ALA A 62 13.30 5.35 -4.62
C ALA A 62 14.69 5.62 -4.02
N ASN A 63 15.29 4.62 -3.39
CA ASN A 63 16.66 4.64 -2.87
C ASN A 63 17.71 4.14 -3.88
N ARG A 64 17.37 4.06 -5.17
CA ARG A 64 18.29 3.69 -6.26
C ARG A 64 18.91 2.29 -6.10
N ILE A 65 18.20 1.37 -5.45
CA ILE A 65 18.54 -0.05 -5.38
C ILE A 65 17.68 -0.77 -6.41
N LEU A 66 18.29 -1.21 -7.51
CA LEU A 66 17.59 -1.89 -8.59
C LEU A 66 17.59 -3.40 -8.33
N ILE A 67 16.40 -4.00 -8.44
CA ILE A 67 16.15 -5.43 -8.18
C ILE A 67 15.63 -6.13 -9.44
N ASN A 68 15.96 -7.41 -9.63
CA ASN A 68 15.38 -8.19 -10.73
C ASN A 68 14.08 -8.86 -10.27
N LYS A 69 12.96 -8.16 -10.42
CA LYS A 69 11.64 -8.71 -10.05
C LYS A 69 11.29 -10.01 -10.78
N LYS A 70 11.77 -10.21 -12.01
CA LYS A 70 11.51 -11.44 -12.79
C LYS A 70 12.15 -12.68 -12.16
N GLU A 71 13.22 -12.49 -11.39
CA GLU A 71 13.91 -13.55 -10.66
C GLU A 71 13.49 -13.63 -9.19
N SER A 72 12.51 -12.81 -8.76
CA SER A 72 12.01 -12.88 -7.40
C SER A 72 11.37 -14.23 -7.07
N ARG A 73 11.50 -14.65 -5.81
CA ARG A 73 10.89 -15.85 -5.27
C ARG A 73 9.89 -15.43 -4.20
N ARG A 74 8.63 -15.86 -4.35
CA ARG A 74 7.58 -15.77 -3.32
C ARG A 74 7.25 -17.16 -2.83
N LEU A 75 7.35 -17.38 -1.52
CA LEU A 75 7.05 -18.66 -0.88
C LEU A 75 6.06 -18.45 0.26
N ASN A 76 5.26 -19.49 0.49
CA ASN A 76 4.49 -19.66 1.71
C ASN A 76 4.80 -21.08 2.21
N ASP A 77 5.61 -21.16 3.26
CA ASP A 77 6.10 -22.44 3.82
C ASP A 77 5.85 -22.49 5.34
N ALA A 78 6.33 -23.53 6.02
CA ALA A 78 6.18 -23.70 7.46
C ALA A 78 6.74 -22.53 8.30
N ALA A 79 7.69 -21.76 7.77
CA ALA A 79 8.25 -20.57 8.39
C ALA A 79 7.51 -19.26 7.99
N GLY A 80 6.42 -19.34 7.23
CA GLY A 80 5.53 -18.23 6.88
C GLY A 80 5.72 -17.70 5.46
N ASP A 81 5.20 -16.49 5.22
CA ASP A 81 5.39 -15.79 3.95
C ASP A 81 6.83 -15.28 3.80
N PHE A 82 7.37 -15.42 2.58
CA PHE A 82 8.74 -15.05 2.26
C PHE A 82 8.85 -14.50 0.85
N TYR A 83 9.60 -13.41 0.72
CA TYR A 83 9.96 -12.79 -0.54
C TYR A 83 11.47 -12.66 -0.60
N LEU A 84 12.06 -13.04 -1.73
CA LEU A 84 13.49 -12.94 -1.99
C LEU A 84 13.70 -12.39 -3.38
N VAL A 85 14.60 -11.42 -3.53
CA VAL A 85 14.90 -10.82 -4.83
C VAL A 85 16.39 -10.46 -4.94
N PRO A 86 17.03 -10.71 -6.09
CA PRO A 86 18.42 -10.33 -6.30
C PRO A 86 18.52 -8.84 -6.65
N ILE A 87 19.61 -8.22 -6.20
CA ILE A 87 20.01 -6.86 -6.54
C ILE A 87 20.79 -6.92 -7.86
N VAL A 88 20.46 -6.04 -8.80
CA VAL A 88 21.09 -6.00 -10.13
C VAL A 88 22.10 -4.87 -10.25
N GLU A 89 21.80 -3.72 -9.65
CA GLU A 89 22.65 -2.54 -9.73
C GLU A 89 22.39 -1.64 -8.52
N THR A 90 23.47 -1.03 -8.01
CA THR A 90 23.35 0.00 -6.97
C THR A 90 24.11 1.24 -7.41
N LYS A 91 23.40 2.36 -7.57
CA LYS A 91 24.03 3.64 -7.93
C LYS A 91 24.66 4.36 -6.73
N HIS A 92 24.83 3.65 -5.61
CA HIS A 92 25.57 4.11 -4.44
C HIS A 92 27.05 3.69 -4.45
N ALA A 93 27.45 2.89 -5.44
CA ALA A 93 28.85 2.55 -5.72
C ALA A 93 29.29 3.24 -7.00
N ILE A 94 29.76 4.48 -6.90
CA ILE A 94 30.62 5.09 -7.92
C ILE A 94 31.91 5.51 -7.23
N SER A 95 32.81 4.54 -7.07
CA SER A 95 34.27 4.68 -7.17
C SER A 95 34.91 3.28 -7.25
N ASP A 96 35.97 3.16 -8.06
CA ASP A 96 36.48 1.91 -8.66
C ASP A 96 37.36 1.01 -7.76
N ASN A 97 37.03 0.76 -6.49
CA ASN A 97 37.82 -0.19 -5.69
C ASN A 97 36.94 -1.06 -4.78
N GLY A 98 37.13 -2.38 -4.76
CA GLY A 98 36.33 -3.36 -3.97
C GLY A 98 36.18 -3.11 -2.45
N ALA A 99 36.85 -2.09 -1.88
CA ALA A 99 36.48 -1.53 -0.58
C ALA A 99 35.08 -0.87 -0.58
N ASP A 100 34.58 -0.46 -1.76
CA ASP A 100 33.30 0.19 -1.99
C ASP A 100 32.12 -0.79 -2.00
N GLU A 101 32.31 -2.08 -2.32
CA GLU A 101 31.25 -3.09 -2.29
C GLU A 101 30.79 -3.40 -0.85
N LYS A 102 31.74 -3.62 0.08
CA LYS A 102 31.44 -3.82 1.50
C LYS A 102 30.76 -2.59 2.12
N LYS A 103 31.09 -1.40 1.62
CA LYS A 103 30.47 -0.13 2.04
C LYS A 103 29.07 0.01 1.44
N ALA A 104 28.87 -0.35 0.17
CA ALA A 104 27.57 -0.36 -0.49
C ALA A 104 26.59 -1.32 0.19
N ASN A 105 27.02 -2.54 0.50
CA ASN A 105 26.23 -3.54 1.21
C ASN A 105 25.80 -3.09 2.61
N LYS A 106 26.68 -2.40 3.35
CA LYS A 106 26.32 -1.76 4.63
C LYS A 106 25.31 -0.61 4.46
N THR A 107 25.44 0.18 3.40
CA THR A 107 24.48 1.24 3.07
C THR A 107 23.11 0.65 2.74
N ILE A 108 23.04 -0.39 1.91
CA ILE A 108 21.81 -1.10 1.57
C ILE A 108 21.13 -1.65 2.82
N LYS A 109 21.90 -2.28 3.73
CA LYS A 109 21.35 -2.76 5.00
C LYS A 109 20.80 -1.62 5.85
N SER A 110 21.49 -0.48 5.91
CA SER A 110 21.03 0.70 6.65
C SER A 110 19.72 1.27 6.08
N ILE A 111 19.58 1.28 4.75
CA ILE A 111 18.36 1.68 4.04
C ILE A 111 17.21 0.71 4.35
N CYS A 112 17.47 -0.60 4.33
CA CYS A 112 16.48 -1.61 4.69
C CYS A 112 16.05 -1.51 6.17
N GLU A 113 16.98 -1.24 7.08
CA GLU A 113 16.66 -0.99 8.49
C GLU A 113 15.85 0.29 8.69
N TYR A 114 16.08 1.32 7.88
CA TYR A 114 15.26 2.52 7.90
C TYR A 114 13.82 2.18 7.47
N PHE A 115 13.65 1.40 6.40
CA PHE A 115 12.34 0.91 5.97
C PHE A 115 11.61 0.21 7.11
N GLU A 116 12.27 -0.73 7.81
CA GLU A 116 11.69 -1.40 8.98
C GLU A 116 11.24 -0.43 10.07
N GLN A 117 12.07 0.58 10.40
CA GLN A 117 11.78 1.51 11.49
C GLN A 117 10.67 2.51 11.14
N SER A 118 10.63 2.98 9.89
CA SER A 118 9.64 3.94 9.42
C SER A 118 8.30 3.31 9.06
N HIS A 119 8.27 2.02 8.71
CA HIS A 119 7.05 1.33 8.30
C HIS A 119 6.08 1.13 9.46
N GLU A 120 4.77 1.22 9.23
CA GLU A 120 3.75 1.11 10.30
C GLU A 120 3.85 -0.23 11.04
N LEU A 121 4.03 -1.34 10.32
CA LEU A 121 4.17 -2.68 10.89
C LEU A 121 5.44 -2.86 11.75
N ARG A 122 6.47 -2.03 11.56
CA ARG A 122 7.73 -2.03 12.31
C ARG A 122 8.29 -3.45 12.50
N ARG A 123 8.52 -3.84 13.76
CA ARG A 123 9.13 -5.10 14.19
C ARG A 123 8.48 -6.37 13.64
N ILE A 124 7.23 -6.29 13.16
CA ILE A 124 6.56 -7.44 12.53
C ILE A 124 7.29 -7.83 11.26
N LEU A 125 7.85 -6.86 10.54
CA LEU A 125 8.58 -7.10 9.31
C LEU A 125 10.09 -7.25 9.58
N ASP A 126 10.76 -8.03 8.73
CA ASP A 126 12.19 -8.26 8.75
C ASP A 126 12.70 -8.22 7.30
N VAL A 127 13.60 -7.28 7.01
CA VAL A 127 14.27 -7.12 5.73
C VAL A 127 15.76 -7.44 5.90
N ASP A 128 16.12 -8.63 5.43
CA ASP A 128 17.49 -9.10 5.45
C ASP A 128 18.19 -8.81 4.12
N VAL A 129 19.48 -8.49 4.21
CA VAL A 129 20.37 -8.30 3.07
C VAL A 129 21.48 -9.33 3.18
N VAL A 130 21.74 -10.01 2.07
CA VAL A 130 22.81 -11.00 1.93
C VAL A 130 23.76 -10.49 0.86
N ASP A 131 25.06 -10.53 1.16
CA ASP A 131 26.10 -10.12 0.21
C ASP A 131 26.24 -11.12 -0.95
N GLU A 132 27.10 -10.77 -1.91
CA GLU A 132 27.38 -11.55 -3.11
C GLU A 132 28.02 -12.91 -2.80
N ASN A 133 28.57 -13.08 -1.59
CA ASN A 133 29.16 -14.34 -1.11
C ASN A 133 28.16 -15.19 -0.32
N GLY A 134 26.91 -14.75 -0.17
CA GLY A 134 25.89 -15.48 0.59
C GLY A 134 25.94 -15.21 2.10
N ASN A 135 26.75 -14.26 2.58
CA ASN A 135 26.83 -13.93 3.99
C ASN A 135 25.77 -12.90 4.39
N PRO A 136 25.04 -13.11 5.50
CA PRO A 136 24.09 -12.13 6.00
C PRO A 136 24.80 -10.87 6.50
N ILE A 137 24.32 -9.71 6.06
CA ILE A 137 24.83 -8.41 6.53
C ILE A 137 24.02 -7.98 7.75
N SER A 138 24.68 -7.97 8.92
CA SER A 138 24.08 -7.57 10.19
C SER A 138 24.65 -6.24 10.70
N SER A 139 23.81 -5.39 11.28
CA SER A 139 24.22 -4.19 12.01
C SER A 139 24.52 -4.45 13.49
N GLY A 140 24.24 -5.66 14.00
CA GLY A 140 24.40 -6.00 15.42
C GLY A 140 23.42 -5.34 16.38
N LYS A 141 22.39 -4.62 15.89
CA LYS A 141 21.40 -3.96 16.73
C LYS A 141 20.46 -4.96 17.41
N ALA A 142 20.19 -4.73 18.70
CA ALA A 142 19.29 -5.58 19.48
C ALA A 142 17.82 -5.40 19.05
N LYS A 143 17.11 -6.52 18.85
CA LYS A 143 15.65 -6.53 18.62
C LYS A 143 14.89 -6.41 19.95
N TYR A 144 13.92 -5.50 20.02
CA TYR A 144 13.10 -5.23 21.20
C TYR A 144 11.70 -5.88 21.08
N CYS A 145 10.99 -6.08 22.20
CA CYS A 145 9.72 -6.81 22.29
C CYS A 145 8.54 -6.12 21.55
N TYR A 146 7.57 -6.85 21.03
CA TYR A 146 6.39 -6.25 20.37
C TYR A 146 5.54 -5.37 21.29
N LEU A 147 5.39 -5.77 22.55
CA LEU A 147 4.45 -5.16 23.50
C LEU A 147 5.11 -4.17 24.45
N CYS A 148 6.44 -4.24 24.61
CA CYS A 148 7.17 -3.34 25.49
C CYS A 148 8.52 -2.90 24.90
N SER A 149 9.14 -1.90 25.52
CA SER A 149 10.42 -1.35 25.08
C SER A 149 11.64 -2.14 25.56
N GLN A 150 11.46 -3.33 26.14
CA GLN A 150 12.57 -4.19 26.59
C GLN A 150 13.10 -5.08 25.44
N PRO A 151 14.38 -5.49 25.46
CA PRO A 151 14.92 -6.47 24.52
C PRO A 151 14.06 -7.75 24.46
N ALA A 152 13.75 -8.22 23.24
CA ALA A 152 12.79 -9.32 23.03
C ALA A 152 13.23 -10.64 23.71
N PHE A 153 14.54 -10.89 23.79
CA PHE A 153 15.10 -12.09 24.42
C PHE A 153 14.83 -12.12 25.94
N ILE A 154 14.78 -10.96 26.60
CA ILE A 154 14.48 -10.86 28.03
C ILE A 154 13.04 -11.28 28.27
N CYS A 155 12.09 -10.68 27.52
CA CYS A 155 10.67 -11.01 27.65
C CYS A 155 10.36 -12.46 27.29
N MET A 156 11.08 -13.05 26.33
CA MET A 156 10.93 -14.46 25.95
C MET A 156 11.40 -15.38 27.08
N ARG A 157 12.56 -15.08 27.69
CA ARG A 157 13.11 -15.84 28.82
C ARG A 157 12.21 -15.75 30.05
N GLU A 158 11.69 -14.56 30.33
CA GLU A 158 10.79 -14.28 31.46
C GLU A 158 9.34 -14.73 31.22
N LYS A 159 8.99 -15.18 30.00
CA LYS A 159 7.60 -15.46 29.57
C LYS A 159 6.64 -14.34 29.95
N LYS A 160 7.11 -13.09 29.83
CA LYS A 160 6.42 -11.89 30.33
C LYS A 160 5.07 -11.63 29.66
N HIS A 161 4.88 -12.14 28.45
CA HIS A 161 3.66 -11.97 27.66
C HIS A 161 3.16 -13.33 27.18
N SER A 162 1.83 -13.50 27.15
CA SER A 162 1.23 -14.69 26.57
C SER A 162 1.35 -14.68 25.04
N LEU A 163 1.33 -15.86 24.42
CA LEU A 163 1.30 -15.96 22.96
C LEU A 163 0.05 -15.30 22.39
N SER A 164 -1.11 -15.45 23.04
CA SER A 164 -2.37 -14.82 22.63
C SER A 164 -2.29 -13.30 22.62
N ASP A 165 -1.67 -12.67 23.62
CA ASP A 165 -1.55 -11.21 23.66
C ASP A 165 -0.68 -10.68 22.51
N LEU A 166 0.41 -11.39 22.22
CA LEU A 166 1.29 -11.06 21.10
C LEU A 166 0.56 -11.19 19.76
N PHE A 167 -0.17 -12.29 19.56
CA PHE A 167 -0.95 -12.50 18.35
C PHE A 167 -2.06 -11.47 18.19
N ASN A 168 -2.85 -11.20 19.22
CA ASN A 168 -3.93 -10.23 19.17
C ASN A 168 -3.41 -8.82 18.84
N HIS A 169 -2.26 -8.44 19.40
CA HIS A 169 -1.61 -7.17 19.07
C HIS A 169 -1.17 -7.11 17.60
N ILE A 170 -0.52 -8.17 17.10
CA ILE A 170 -0.08 -8.26 15.71
C ILE A 170 -1.27 -8.22 14.76
N GLU A 171 -2.30 -9.04 15.00
CA GLU A 171 -3.50 -9.10 14.17
C GLU A 171 -4.22 -7.75 14.10
N LYS A 172 -4.43 -7.08 15.25
CA LYS A 172 -5.02 -5.74 15.30
C LYS A 172 -4.23 -4.74 14.45
N LYS A 173 -2.89 -4.82 14.52
CA LYS A 173 -2.01 -3.94 13.76
C LYS A 173 -2.03 -4.23 12.26
N LEU A 174 -2.05 -5.50 11.87
CA LEU A 174 -2.18 -5.93 10.47
C LEU A 174 -3.52 -5.51 9.88
N ARG A 175 -4.63 -5.72 10.61
CA ARG A 175 -5.97 -5.28 10.18
C ARG A 175 -6.03 -3.78 9.97
N LYS A 176 -5.54 -2.99 10.93
CA LYS A 176 -5.48 -1.53 10.79
C LYS A 176 -4.66 -1.11 9.57
N PHE A 177 -3.49 -1.71 9.38
CA PHE A 177 -2.63 -1.45 8.22
C PHE A 177 -3.35 -1.76 6.91
N ILE A 178 -4.01 -2.91 6.79
CA ILE A 178 -4.77 -3.31 5.61
C ILE A 178 -5.91 -2.31 5.34
N THR A 179 -6.77 -2.04 6.32
CA THR A 179 -7.91 -1.13 6.17
C THR A 179 -7.47 0.28 5.75
N THR A 180 -6.36 0.77 6.33
CA THR A 180 -5.82 2.10 5.98
C THR A 180 -5.34 2.14 4.53
N ASN A 181 -4.63 1.10 4.08
CA ASN A 181 -4.12 1.06 2.70
C ASN A 181 -5.23 0.77 1.67
N ASP A 182 -6.21 -0.08 2.00
CA ASP A 182 -7.38 -0.34 1.15
C ASP A 182 -8.20 0.95 0.94
N LEU A 183 -8.35 1.75 1.99
CA LEU A 183 -9.00 3.07 1.93
C LEU A 183 -8.26 4.02 0.98
N GLU A 184 -6.95 4.18 1.15
CA GLU A 184 -6.16 5.08 0.29
C GLU A 184 -6.12 4.61 -1.17
N PHE A 185 -6.02 3.30 -1.40
CA PHE A 185 -6.12 2.73 -2.74
C PHE A 185 -7.50 3.00 -3.36
N THR A 186 -8.58 2.75 -2.61
CA THR A 186 -9.95 2.94 -3.10
C THR A 186 -10.25 4.42 -3.35
N LYS A 187 -9.74 5.34 -2.51
CA LYS A 187 -9.82 6.78 -2.76
C LYS A 187 -9.21 7.14 -4.10
N SER A 188 -7.98 6.71 -4.34
CA SER A 188 -7.25 7.00 -5.58
C SER A 188 -7.97 6.44 -6.80
N GLU A 189 -8.35 5.16 -6.75
CA GLU A 189 -8.96 4.46 -7.88
C GLU A 189 -10.34 5.01 -8.24
N LEU A 190 -11.26 5.11 -7.26
CA LEU A 190 -12.62 5.58 -7.54
C LEU A 190 -12.66 7.08 -7.88
N SER A 191 -11.80 7.91 -7.28
CA SER A 191 -11.69 9.32 -7.67
C SER A 191 -11.18 9.46 -9.10
N THR A 192 -10.21 8.63 -9.50
CA THR A 192 -9.71 8.62 -10.87
C THR A 192 -10.81 8.23 -11.86
N PHE A 193 -11.54 7.14 -11.60
CA PHE A 193 -12.63 6.72 -12.47
C PHE A 193 -13.77 7.72 -12.54
N ALA A 194 -14.18 8.32 -11.42
CA ALA A 194 -15.22 9.34 -11.40
C ALA A 194 -14.82 10.58 -12.22
N THR A 195 -13.59 11.07 -12.04
CA THR A 195 -13.06 12.19 -12.83
C THR A 195 -12.93 11.84 -14.30
N GLN A 196 -12.41 10.65 -14.64
CA GLN A 196 -12.33 10.18 -16.02
C GLN A 196 -13.70 10.07 -16.68
N ALA A 197 -14.70 9.57 -15.96
CA ALA A 197 -16.07 9.47 -16.47
C ALA A 197 -16.61 10.84 -16.89
N LEU A 198 -16.41 11.88 -16.08
CA LEU A 198 -16.81 13.25 -16.45
C LEU A 198 -16.03 13.79 -17.65
N LEU A 199 -14.71 13.56 -17.69
CA LEU A 199 -13.86 13.99 -18.82
C LEU A 199 -14.24 13.29 -20.13
N TYR A 200 -14.50 11.99 -20.09
CA TYR A 200 -14.92 11.22 -21.25
C TYR A 200 -16.32 11.59 -21.72
N GLU A 201 -17.24 11.84 -20.78
CA GLU A 201 -18.57 12.35 -21.09
C GLU A 201 -18.41 13.62 -21.94
N ILE A 202 -17.74 14.66 -21.44
CA ILE A 202 -17.69 15.95 -22.15
C ILE A 202 -16.84 15.90 -23.43
N SER A 203 -15.84 15.02 -23.49
CA SER A 203 -14.97 14.89 -24.67
C SER A 203 -15.63 14.14 -25.83
N LEU A 204 -16.74 13.44 -25.60
CA LEU A 204 -17.48 12.77 -26.67
C LEU A 204 -18.13 13.82 -27.58
N SER A 205 -17.88 13.72 -28.89
CA SER A 205 -18.42 14.65 -29.89
C SER A 205 -18.63 13.92 -31.22
N PRO A 206 -19.67 14.24 -32.01
CA PRO A 206 -20.65 15.32 -31.77
C PRO A 206 -21.75 14.93 -30.75
N LYS A 207 -22.29 15.92 -30.04
CA LYS A 207 -23.49 15.78 -29.19
C LYS A 207 -24.56 16.81 -29.57
N PRO A 208 -25.51 16.44 -30.47
CA PRO A 208 -26.54 17.36 -30.93
C PRO A 208 -27.32 18.02 -29.77
N GLY A 209 -27.30 19.35 -29.72
CA GLY A 209 -28.02 20.16 -28.72
C GLY A 209 -27.36 20.25 -27.34
N LEU A 210 -26.29 19.49 -27.07
CA LEU A 210 -25.53 19.55 -25.82
C LEU A 210 -24.19 20.26 -26.04
N VAL A 211 -23.55 20.61 -24.92
CA VAL A 211 -22.17 21.11 -24.93
C VAL A 211 -21.23 19.94 -25.27
N ASP A 212 -20.32 20.18 -26.21
CA ASP A 212 -19.27 19.25 -26.61
C ASP A 212 -18.00 20.01 -27.04
N ARG A 213 -17.04 19.32 -27.68
CA ARG A 213 -15.81 19.96 -28.17
C ARG A 213 -16.01 20.88 -29.36
N PHE A 214 -17.11 20.75 -30.09
CA PHE A 214 -17.41 21.56 -31.28
C PHE A 214 -18.21 22.82 -30.95
N GLY A 215 -18.92 22.86 -29.82
CA GLY A 215 -19.54 24.08 -29.32
C GLY A 215 -20.42 23.91 -28.09
N SER A 216 -21.14 24.98 -27.75
CA SER A 216 -22.03 25.05 -26.59
C SER A 216 -23.42 24.41 -26.81
N GLY A 217 -23.67 23.83 -27.98
CA GLY A 217 -24.99 23.31 -28.34
C GLY A 217 -26.06 24.40 -28.23
N SER A 218 -27.13 24.13 -27.48
CA SER A 218 -28.21 25.10 -27.22
C SER A 218 -27.92 26.08 -26.08
N HIS A 219 -26.76 25.95 -25.42
CA HIS A 219 -26.40 26.79 -24.27
C HIS A 219 -25.67 28.06 -24.70
N SER A 220 -25.90 29.14 -23.95
CA SER A 220 -25.20 30.43 -24.10
C SER A 220 -24.38 30.79 -22.86
N ASP A 221 -24.55 30.04 -21.78
CA ASP A 221 -23.98 30.27 -20.46
C ASP A 221 -22.80 29.33 -20.13
N MET A 222 -22.57 28.28 -20.93
CA MET A 222 -21.48 27.33 -20.70
C MET A 222 -20.88 26.80 -22.00
N ASP A 223 -19.66 26.29 -21.87
CA ASP A 223 -18.87 25.72 -22.95
C ASP A 223 -18.07 24.50 -22.46
N PHE A 224 -17.31 23.88 -23.37
CA PHE A 224 -16.43 22.76 -23.06
C PHE A 224 -15.50 23.04 -21.86
N PHE A 225 -14.93 24.24 -21.78
CA PHE A 225 -14.00 24.61 -20.72
C PHE A 225 -14.68 24.78 -19.36
N SER A 226 -15.93 25.22 -19.33
CA SER A 226 -16.76 25.28 -18.12
C SER A 226 -16.91 23.88 -17.49
N PHE A 227 -17.11 22.86 -18.32
CA PHE A 227 -17.18 21.47 -17.86
C PHE A 227 -15.81 20.93 -17.39
N LEU A 228 -14.71 21.29 -18.06
CA LEU A 228 -13.36 20.95 -17.59
C LEU A 228 -13.07 21.56 -16.22
N ASN A 229 -13.36 22.85 -16.05
CA ASN A 229 -13.18 23.57 -14.77
C ASN A 229 -14.03 22.94 -13.66
N SER A 230 -15.29 22.61 -13.97
CA SER A 230 -16.16 21.91 -13.03
C SER A 230 -15.61 20.53 -12.65
N THR A 231 -15.13 19.74 -13.62
CA THR A 231 -14.59 18.40 -13.37
C THR A 231 -13.36 18.46 -12.47
N ALA A 232 -12.45 19.40 -12.73
CA ALA A 232 -11.28 19.64 -11.90
C ALA A 232 -11.68 20.03 -10.46
N ALA A 233 -12.65 20.93 -10.32
CA ALA A 233 -13.15 21.39 -9.02
C ALA A 233 -13.84 20.28 -8.20
N LEU A 234 -14.53 19.34 -8.86
CA LEU A 234 -15.18 18.21 -8.23
C LEU A 234 -14.22 17.07 -7.85
N SER A 235 -13.08 16.96 -8.52
CA SER A 235 -12.13 15.84 -8.36
C SER A 235 -11.73 15.51 -6.91
N PRO A 236 -11.49 16.48 -5.99
CA PRO A 236 -11.11 16.15 -4.61
C PRO A 236 -12.27 15.53 -3.81
N TYR A 237 -13.51 15.81 -4.18
CA TYR A 237 -14.69 15.40 -3.42
C TYR A 237 -15.01 13.91 -3.56
N TRP A 238 -14.60 13.27 -4.65
CA TRP A 238 -14.73 11.82 -4.79
C TRP A 238 -14.02 11.08 -3.65
N SER A 239 -12.83 11.54 -3.26
CA SER A 239 -12.08 10.97 -2.14
C SER A 239 -12.78 11.17 -0.79
N LYS A 240 -13.50 12.30 -0.60
CA LYS A 240 -14.33 12.55 0.59
C LYS A 240 -15.50 11.56 0.65
N ILE A 241 -16.16 11.30 -0.47
CA ILE A 241 -17.26 10.32 -0.55
C ILE A 241 -16.75 8.91 -0.22
N VAL A 242 -15.58 8.51 -0.74
CA VAL A 242 -14.97 7.22 -0.40
C VAL A 242 -14.66 7.13 1.10
N GLN A 243 -14.06 8.18 1.69
CA GLN A 243 -13.79 8.21 3.12
C GLN A 243 -15.07 8.04 3.95
N LEU A 244 -16.14 8.75 3.59
CA LEU A 244 -17.43 8.67 4.26
C LEU A 244 -17.97 7.23 4.21
N ALA A 245 -17.93 6.59 3.04
CA ALA A 245 -18.38 5.21 2.87
C ALA A 245 -17.61 4.22 3.76
N PHE A 246 -16.30 4.37 3.88
CA PHE A 246 -15.47 3.53 4.77
C PHE A 246 -15.77 3.74 6.25
N ASN A 247 -16.04 4.98 6.66
CA ASN A 247 -16.44 5.27 8.04
C ASN A 247 -17.79 4.59 8.35
N HIS A 248 -18.77 4.72 7.44
CA HIS A 248 -20.10 4.12 7.61
C HIS A 248 -20.06 2.59 7.64
N ALA A 249 -19.21 1.95 6.85
CA ALA A 249 -19.08 0.49 6.85
C ALA A 249 -18.58 -0.08 8.20
N GLN A 250 -17.90 0.74 9.01
CA GLN A 250 -17.36 0.34 10.31
C GLN A 250 -18.32 0.58 11.49
N ILE A 251 -19.39 1.35 11.30
CA ILE A 251 -20.30 1.77 12.37
C ILE A 251 -21.54 0.88 12.39
N ASP A 252 -22.41 1.02 11.38
CA ASP A 252 -23.70 0.35 11.32
C ASP A 252 -24.29 0.30 9.89
N ASN A 253 -25.55 -0.13 9.79
CA ASN A 253 -26.33 -0.16 8.56
C ASN A 253 -27.46 0.89 8.53
N ASP A 254 -27.32 2.02 9.23
CA ASP A 254 -28.27 3.14 9.20
C ASP A 254 -28.16 3.92 7.88
N PHE A 255 -28.74 3.33 6.85
CA PHE A 255 -28.68 3.89 5.51
C PHE A 255 -29.30 5.29 5.43
N TYR A 256 -30.29 5.60 6.27
CA TYR A 256 -30.97 6.89 6.23
C TYR A 256 -30.04 8.03 6.67
N ASN A 257 -29.41 7.90 7.85
CA ASN A 257 -28.48 8.91 8.34
C ASN A 257 -27.23 9.02 7.44
N HIS A 258 -26.73 7.89 6.95
CA HIS A 258 -25.62 7.87 6.00
C HIS A 258 -25.91 8.65 4.69
N LEU A 259 -27.15 8.62 4.20
CA LEU A 259 -27.55 9.41 3.03
C LEU A 259 -27.64 10.91 3.32
N ILE A 260 -27.92 11.31 4.56
CA ILE A 260 -27.91 12.73 4.97
C ILE A 260 -26.49 13.26 4.89
N GLU A 261 -25.51 12.56 5.48
CA GLU A 261 -24.09 12.95 5.43
C GLU A 261 -23.56 12.99 3.99
N LEU A 262 -23.94 12.03 3.15
CA LEU A 262 -23.57 12.04 1.73
C LEU A 262 -24.17 13.25 1.00
N ARG A 263 -25.41 13.63 1.34
CA ARG A 263 -26.07 14.82 0.76
C ARG A 263 -25.35 16.10 1.14
N GLU A 264 -24.81 16.22 2.35
CA GLU A 264 -24.02 17.38 2.76
C GLU A 264 -22.80 17.56 1.85
N ILE A 265 -22.06 16.48 1.58
CA ILE A 265 -20.96 16.49 0.60
C ILE A 265 -21.47 16.90 -0.80
N GLY A 266 -22.61 16.36 -1.24
CA GLY A 266 -23.21 16.72 -2.52
C GLY A 266 -23.57 18.20 -2.64
N ILE A 267 -24.07 18.81 -1.55
CA ILE A 267 -24.37 20.25 -1.50
C ILE A 267 -23.07 21.08 -1.63
N GLU A 268 -21.99 20.69 -0.93
CA GLU A 268 -20.68 21.34 -1.10
C GLU A 268 -20.17 21.24 -2.54
N MET A 269 -20.33 20.07 -3.16
CA MET A 269 -19.93 19.84 -4.55
C MET A 269 -20.69 20.75 -5.52
N GLU A 270 -21.99 20.93 -5.33
CA GLU A 270 -22.80 21.84 -6.15
C GLU A 270 -22.32 23.30 -6.00
N GLN A 271 -22.01 23.73 -4.78
CA GLN A 271 -21.50 25.08 -4.50
C GLN A 271 -20.15 25.31 -5.18
N VAL A 272 -19.23 24.36 -5.04
CA VAL A 272 -17.89 24.46 -5.67
C VAL A 272 -18.00 24.43 -7.19
N MET A 273 -18.79 23.52 -7.76
CA MET A 273 -19.08 23.50 -9.19
C MET A 273 -19.52 24.88 -9.67
N ARG A 274 -20.57 25.45 -9.08
CA ARG A 274 -21.10 26.77 -9.46
C ARG A 274 -20.06 27.87 -9.32
N ARG A 275 -19.23 27.84 -8.27
CA ARG A 275 -18.17 28.83 -8.08
C ARG A 275 -17.16 28.82 -9.23
N PHE A 276 -16.79 27.63 -9.72
CA PHE A 276 -15.80 27.48 -10.80
C PHE A 276 -16.39 27.59 -12.22
N THR A 277 -17.71 27.68 -12.34
CA THR A 277 -18.44 27.84 -13.61
C THR A 277 -19.20 29.17 -13.72
N GLY A 278 -18.91 30.15 -12.85
CA GLY A 278 -19.60 31.45 -12.90
C GLY A 278 -21.09 31.38 -12.55
N GLY A 279 -21.50 30.38 -11.77
CA GLY A 279 -22.88 30.16 -11.32
C GLY A 279 -23.65 29.09 -12.10
N VAL A 280 -23.08 28.57 -13.18
CA VAL A 280 -23.76 27.70 -14.14
C VAL A 280 -23.81 26.24 -13.66
N ASN A 281 -24.89 25.55 -14.00
CA ASN A 281 -25.08 24.15 -13.67
C ASN A 281 -24.54 23.23 -14.78
N THR A 282 -23.31 22.75 -14.61
CA THR A 282 -22.67 21.81 -15.56
C THR A 282 -22.87 20.34 -15.17
N HIS A 283 -22.75 20.00 -13.89
CA HIS A 283 -22.64 18.61 -13.41
C HIS A 283 -23.56 18.25 -12.23
N LYS A 284 -24.63 19.00 -11.92
CA LYS A 284 -25.51 18.67 -10.78
C LYS A 284 -26.06 17.24 -10.82
N GLY A 285 -26.50 16.78 -11.99
CA GLY A 285 -26.95 15.39 -12.17
C GLY A 285 -25.84 14.37 -11.96
N ALA A 286 -24.62 14.69 -12.43
CA ALA A 286 -23.46 13.82 -12.29
C ALA A 286 -22.97 13.74 -10.83
N ILE A 287 -23.00 14.84 -10.07
CA ILE A 287 -22.72 14.86 -8.63
C ILE A 287 -23.58 13.83 -7.91
N PHE A 288 -24.88 13.77 -8.22
CA PHE A 288 -25.78 12.79 -7.63
C PHE A 288 -25.46 11.36 -8.09
N VAL A 289 -25.51 11.07 -9.39
CA VAL A 289 -25.40 9.69 -9.90
C VAL A 289 -24.00 9.12 -9.64
N VAL A 290 -22.94 9.85 -9.99
CA VAL A 290 -21.56 9.39 -9.80
C VAL A 290 -21.22 9.37 -8.30
N GLY A 291 -21.64 10.37 -7.53
CA GLY A 291 -21.43 10.38 -6.08
C GLY A 291 -22.06 9.17 -5.38
N MET A 292 -23.30 8.82 -5.74
CA MET A 292 -23.96 7.62 -5.23
C MET A 292 -23.24 6.33 -5.64
N LEU A 293 -22.80 6.21 -6.90
CA LEU A 293 -22.04 5.06 -7.38
C LEU A 293 -20.72 4.90 -6.63
N VAL A 294 -19.94 5.98 -6.50
CA VAL A 294 -18.67 5.99 -5.75
C VAL A 294 -18.92 5.56 -4.30
N TYR A 295 -19.94 6.11 -3.66
CA TYR A 295 -20.29 5.76 -2.28
C TYR A 295 -20.63 4.27 -2.11
N VAL A 296 -21.52 3.74 -2.93
CA VAL A 296 -21.96 2.33 -2.83
C VAL A 296 -20.81 1.38 -3.13
N VAL A 297 -20.04 1.63 -4.19
CA VAL A 297 -18.89 0.80 -4.55
C VAL A 297 -17.83 0.83 -3.46
N ALA A 298 -17.55 2.00 -2.87
CA ALA A 298 -16.61 2.10 -1.75
C ALA A 298 -17.10 1.31 -0.52
N LYS A 299 -18.39 1.43 -0.17
CA LYS A 299 -18.98 0.72 0.98
C LYS A 299 -18.91 -0.81 0.80
N LEU A 300 -19.05 -1.33 -0.41
CA LEU A 300 -18.94 -2.76 -0.73
C LEU A 300 -17.51 -3.31 -0.66
N ARG A 301 -16.49 -2.44 -0.65
CA ARG A 301 -15.07 -2.83 -0.60
C ARG A 301 -14.48 -2.83 0.82
N CYS A 302 -15.25 -2.40 1.80
CA CYS A 302 -14.85 -2.31 3.20
C CYS A 302 -14.84 -3.66 3.92
#